data_AF-A0A392S4L8-F1
#
_entry.id   AF-A0A392S4L8-F1
#
_cell.length_a   1.000
_cell.length_b   1.000
_cell.length_c   1.000
_cell.angle_alpha   90.00
_cell.angle_beta   90.00
_cell.angle_gamma   90.00
#
_symmetry.space_group_name_H-M   'P 1'
#
loop_
_entity.id
_entity.type
_entity.pdbx_description
1 polymer ?
#
loop_
_entity_poly.entity_id
_entity_poly.type
_entity_poly.pdbx_seq_one_letter_code
_entity_poly.pdbx_strand_id
1 'polypeptide(L)' 'TEETGPSHPRGKGATASVRRTKEKALEEAGGRRIRRRVARQQPEAEPHGDPEPVAEPQPDPVPVAEPQPEEDDGEQLGEA' A
#
# COMPACT_ATOMS: atom_id res chain seq x y z
N THR A 1 -29.73 24.83 17.47
CA THR A 1 -30.89 24.11 16.92
C THR A 1 -30.49 22.65 16.77
N GLU A 2 -30.98 21.79 17.66
CA GLU A 2 -30.67 20.36 17.60
C GLU A 2 -31.41 19.73 16.42
N GLU A 3 -30.66 19.38 15.37
CA GLU A 3 -31.14 18.63 14.23
C GLU A 3 -31.36 17.17 14.67
N THR A 4 -32.54 16.89 15.23
CA THR A 4 -32.99 15.51 15.47
C THR A 4 -33.45 14.95 14.13
N GLY A 5 -32.57 14.20 13.47
CA GLY A 5 -32.88 13.50 12.22
C GLY A 5 -34.12 12.59 12.33
N PRO A 6 -34.64 12.08 11.19
CA PRO A 6 -35.95 11.44 11.13
C PRO A 6 -36.00 10.15 11.96
N SER A 7 -36.45 10.25 13.21
CA SER A 7 -36.74 9.12 14.08
C SER A 7 -37.97 8.39 13.52
N HIS A 8 -37.77 7.18 12.99
CA HIS A 8 -38.87 6.33 12.56
C HIS A 8 -39.37 5.53 13.76
N PRO A 9 -40.54 5.86 14.34
CA PRO A 9 -41.07 5.08 15.43
C PRO A 9 -41.34 3.66 14.93
N ARG A 10 -40.68 2.66 15.53
CA ARG A 10 -41.01 1.25 15.25
C ARG A 10 -42.42 0.99 15.76
N GLY A 11 -43.40 1.05 14.86
CA GLY A 11 -44.78 0.71 15.18
C GLY A 11 -44.85 -0.69 15.78
N LYS A 12 -45.57 -0.82 16.90
CA LYS A 12 -45.97 -2.11 17.46
C LYS A 12 -47.04 -2.71 16.54
N GLY A 13 -46.61 -3.25 15.40
CA GLY A 13 -47.51 -3.94 14.47
C GLY A 13 -48.02 -5.25 15.09
N ALA A 14 -49.21 -5.69 14.70
CA ALA A 14 -49.82 -6.95 15.16
C ALA A 14 -48.90 -8.18 15.02
N THR A 15 -47.92 -8.13 14.12
CA THR A 15 -46.96 -9.21 13.85
C THR A 15 -45.59 -9.01 14.51
N ALA A 16 -45.40 -7.99 15.34
CA ALA A 16 -44.11 -7.68 15.96
C ALA A 16 -43.61 -8.81 16.88
N SER A 17 -44.51 -9.41 17.66
CA SER A 17 -44.18 -10.56 18.53
C SER A 17 -43.72 -11.76 17.73
N VAL A 18 -44.42 -12.08 16.63
CA VAL A 18 -44.07 -13.18 15.71
C VAL A 18 -42.73 -12.93 15.02
N ARG A 19 -42.44 -11.69 14.62
CA ARG A 19 -41.14 -11.33 14.03
C ARG A 19 -40.01 -11.51 15.05
N ARG A 20 -40.23 -11.12 16.31
CA ARG A 20 -39.26 -11.26 17.41
C ARG A 20 -38.99 -12.73 17.74
N THR A 21 -40.01 -13.57 17.83
CA THR A 21 -39.82 -15.01 18.08
C THR A 21 -39.04 -15.67 16.95
N LYS A 22 -39.36 -15.35 15.70
CA LYS A 22 -38.65 -15.86 14.52
C LYS A 22 -37.18 -15.39 14.46
N GLU A 23 -36.89 -14.16 14.87
CA GLU A 23 -35.51 -13.65 14.92
C GLU A 23 -34.68 -14.37 15.98
N LYS A 24 -35.25 -14.62 17.17
CA LYS A 24 -34.59 -15.41 18.23
C LYS A 24 -34.29 -16.84 17.80
N ALA A 25 -35.26 -17.52 17.18
CA ALA A 25 -35.07 -18.88 16.69
C ALA A 25 -33.98 -18.95 15.61
N LEU A 26 -33.88 -17.92 14.76
CA LEU A 26 -32.81 -17.82 13.77
C LEU A 26 -31.45 -17.62 14.45
N GLU A 27 -31.36 -16.75 15.46
CA GLU A 27 -30.14 -16.48 16.23
C GLU A 27 -29.64 -17.71 17.00
N GLU A 28 -30.54 -18.46 17.64
CA GLU A 28 -30.24 -19.72 18.33
C GLU A 28 -29.73 -20.80 17.37
N ALA A 29 -30.28 -20.86 16.15
CA ALA A 29 -29.78 -21.72 15.07
C ALA A 29 -28.48 -21.19 14.43
N GLY A 30 -27.87 -20.12 14.97
CA GLY A 30 -26.65 -19.49 14.42
C GLY A 30 -26.88 -18.68 13.13
N GLY A 31 -28.13 -18.52 12.70
CA GLY A 31 -28.53 -17.74 11.54
C GLY A 31 -28.56 -16.25 11.85
N ARG A 32 -27.69 -15.49 11.19
CA ARG A 32 -27.73 -14.03 11.20
C ARG A 32 -28.26 -13.51 9.87
N ARG A 33 -29.11 -12.47 9.90
CA ARG A 33 -29.57 -11.81 8.66
C ARG A 33 -28.36 -11.21 7.95
N ILE A 34 -28.00 -11.75 6.79
CA ILE A 34 -26.97 -11.18 5.94
C ILE A 34 -27.55 -9.92 5.30
N ARG A 35 -27.08 -8.75 5.74
CA ARG A 35 -27.34 -7.51 5.01
C ARG A 35 -26.49 -7.55 3.76
N ARG A 36 -27.12 -7.71 2.58
CA ARG A 36 -26.43 -7.54 1.30
C ARG A 36 -25.95 -6.09 1.21
N ARG A 37 -24.68 -5.85 1.52
CA ARG A 37 -24.03 -4.58 1.21
C ARG A 37 -23.87 -4.56 -0.31
N VAL A 38 -24.64 -3.71 -0.96
CA VAL A 38 -24.39 -3.36 -2.36
C VAL A 38 -23.12 -2.52 -2.38
N ALA A 39 -22.10 -2.97 -3.13
CA ALA A 39 -20.93 -2.15 -3.38
C ALA A 39 -21.41 -0.88 -4.11
N ARG A 40 -21.30 0.27 -3.44
CA ARG A 40 -21.49 1.55 -4.13
C ARG A 40 -20.29 1.70 -5.06
N GLN A 41 -20.54 2.02 -6.33
CA GLN A 41 -19.45 2.36 -7.25
C GLN A 41 -18.69 3.55 -6.64
N GLN A 42 -17.44 3.33 -6.26
CA GLN A 42 -16.50 4.41 -5.96
C GLN A 42 -16.12 5.02 -7.30
N PRO A 43 -15.96 6.35 -7.41
CA PRO A 43 -15.37 6.95 -8.60
C PRO A 43 -13.99 6.32 -8.83
N GLU A 44 -13.69 6.05 -10.10
CA GLU A 44 -12.39 5.52 -10.52
C GLU A 44 -11.29 6.49 -10.07
N ALA A 45 -10.30 5.98 -9.34
CA ALA A 45 -9.14 6.78 -8.97
C ALA A 45 -8.37 7.13 -10.26
N GLU A 46 -7.93 8.39 -10.37
CA GLU A 46 -7.06 8.78 -11.48
C GLU A 46 -5.80 7.91 -11.48
N PRO A 47 -5.35 7.44 -12.66
CA PRO A 47 -4.14 6.65 -12.76
C PRO A 47 -2.96 7.49 -12.25
N HIS A 48 -2.27 6.98 -11.22
CA HIS A 48 -1.02 7.54 -10.77
C HIS A 48 -0.04 7.54 -11.95
N GLY A 49 0.45 8.74 -12.31
CA GLY A 49 1.37 8.92 -13.43
C GLY A 49 2.62 8.05 -13.33
N ASP A 50 3.24 7.84 -14.49
CA ASP A 50 4.45 7.02 -14.65
C ASP A 50 5.57 7.53 -13.70
N PRO A 51 6.23 6.67 -12.91
CA PRO A 51 7.34 7.10 -12.07
C PRO A 51 8.45 7.75 -12.90
N GLU A 52 8.97 8.89 -12.42
CA GLU A 52 10.13 9.53 -13.05
C GLU A 52 11.36 8.59 -13.00
N PRO A 53 12.19 8.57 -14.06
CA PRO A 53 13.37 7.73 -14.09
C PRO A 53 14.37 8.16 -13.00
N VAL A 54 14.61 7.27 -12.05
CA VAL A 54 15.64 7.46 -11.02
C VAL A 54 17.00 7.24 -11.68
N ALA A 55 17.88 8.23 -11.61
CA ALA A 55 19.26 8.10 -12.08
C ALA A 55 20.00 7.06 -11.22
N GLU A 56 20.66 6.10 -11.87
CA GLU A 56 21.53 5.15 -11.17
C GLU A 56 22.75 5.89 -10.59
N PRO A 57 23.23 5.50 -9.39
CA PRO A 57 24.44 6.05 -8.81
C PRO A 57 25.63 5.81 -9.74
N GLN A 58 26.40 6.86 -10.06
CA GLN A 58 27.66 6.69 -10.78
C GLN A 58 28.70 6.01 -9.88
N PRO A 59 29.55 5.12 -10.43
CA PRO A 59 30.62 4.48 -9.68
C PRO A 59 31.65 5.51 -9.20
N ASP A 60 32.24 5.25 -8.03
CA ASP A 60 33.32 6.06 -7.51
C ASP A 60 34.53 6.05 -8.46
N PRO A 61 35.22 7.20 -8.65
CA PRO A 61 36.40 7.27 -9.50
C PRO A 61 37.50 6.36 -8.94
N VAL A 62 37.98 5.43 -9.76
CA VAL A 62 39.13 4.60 -9.39
C VAL A 62 40.41 5.44 -9.34
N PRO A 63 41.27 5.27 -8.33
CA PRO A 63 42.56 5.94 -8.31
C PRO A 63 43.42 5.44 -9.47
N VAL A 64 43.79 6.36 -10.36
CA VAL A 64 44.76 6.09 -11.42
C VAL A 64 46.13 5.96 -10.75
N ALA A 65 46.79 4.81 -10.93
CA ALA A 65 48.15 4.62 -10.45
C ALA A 65 49.08 5.61 -11.17
N GLU A 66 49.83 6.40 -10.40
CA GLU A 66 50.90 7.25 -10.94
C GLU A 66 51.96 6.35 -11.61
N PRO A 67 52.53 6.76 -12.76
CA PRO A 67 53.56 5.98 -13.44
C PRO A 67 54.75 5.77 -12.50
N GLN A 68 55.13 4.51 -12.29
CA GLN A 68 56.34 4.15 -11.55
C GLN A 68 57.57 4.61 -12.36
N PRO A 69 58.59 5.22 -11.72
CA PRO A 69 59.82 5.55 -12.43
C PRO A 69 60.49 4.26 -12.93
N GLU A 70 60.85 4.22 -14.21
CA GLU A 70 61.71 3.17 -14.75
C GLU A 70 63.07 3.27 -14.06
N GLU A 71 63.48 2.20 -13.38
CA GLU A 71 64.83 2.08 -12.85
C GLU A 71 65.79 2.03 -14.05
N ASP A 72 66.48 3.14 -14.29
CA ASP A 72 67.55 3.30 -15.28
C ASP A 72 68.67 2.32 -14.93
N ASP A 73 68.74 1.20 -15.67
CA ASP A 73 69.72 0.12 -15.52
C ASP A 73 71.11 0.66 -15.94
N GLY A 74 71.80 1.27 -14.97
CA GLY A 74 73.06 1.98 -15.15
C GLY A 74 74.23 1.06 -15.54
N GLU A 75 74.27 0.61 -16.78
CA GLU A 75 75.42 -0.03 -17.41
C GLU A 75 76.44 1.03 -17.91
N GLN A 76 77.32 1.52 -17.05
CA GLN A 76 78.50 2.27 -17.52
C GLN A 76 79.67 1.33 -17.80
N LEU A 77 79.80 1.03 -19.08
CA LEU A 77 80.96 0.43 -19.74
C LEU A 77 82.18 1.38 -19.69
N GLY A 78 83.35 0.85 -19.32
CA GLY A 78 84.63 1.36 -19.77
C GLY A 78 85.65 1.69 -18.68
N GLU A 79 86.51 0.72 -18.34
CA GLU A 79 87.84 1.02 -17.79
C GLU A 79 88.86 0.96 -18.93
N ALA A 80 89.74 1.97 -18.98
CA ALA A 80 90.78 2.17 -20.01
C ALA A 80 92.17 1.90 -19.43
#